data_AF-A0A6P0N1J5-F1
#
_entry.id   AF-A0A6P0N1J5-F1
#
_cell.length_a   1.000
_cell.length_b   1.000
_cell.length_c   1.000
_cell.angle_alpha   90.00
_cell.angle_beta   90.00
_cell.angle_gamma   90.00
#
_symmetry.space_group_name_H-M   'P 1'
#
loop_
_entity.id
_entity.type
_entity.pdbx_description
1 polymer ?
#
loop_
_entity_poly.entity_id
_entity_poly.type
_entity_poly.pdbx_seq_one_letter_code
_entity_poly.pdbx_strand_id
1 'polypeptide(L)'
;MVITVAMVLGGLWWLQKSQIITLPFTELDEPRAKVTPKTTNIKPQIIIAEHLSAGDRTLISTEGTPAKKAAVKAFASGNYGKAASLLEASLKAKKNDPEALIYLNNARIGTSKSYTIAISIPIGVEVNAAKEMLRGVAQAQQEINATGGIKNIPLKVLIANDDND
;
A
#
# COMPACT_ATOMS: atom_id res chain seq x y z
N MET A 1 50.61 -39.91 17.76
CA MET A 1 50.46 -39.63 19.20
C MET A 1 50.12 -38.15 19.36
N VAL A 2 49.04 -37.88 20.08
CA VAL A 2 48.61 -36.65 20.77
C VAL A 2 48.38 -35.38 19.93
N ILE A 3 47.18 -34.85 20.15
CA ILE A 3 46.49 -33.69 19.56
C ILE A 3 46.85 -32.44 20.35
N THR A 4 46.89 -31.25 19.71
CA THR A 4 46.45 -30.03 20.41
C THR A 4 45.69 -29.10 19.46
N VAL A 5 44.46 -28.86 19.86
CA VAL A 5 43.39 -28.04 19.29
C VAL A 5 43.78 -26.56 19.31
N ALA A 6 43.54 -25.84 18.22
CA ALA A 6 43.36 -24.38 18.24
C ALA A 6 41.96 -24.09 17.71
N MET A 7 41.06 -23.76 18.64
CA MET A 7 39.68 -23.40 18.36
C MET A 7 39.61 -22.02 17.67
N VAL A 8 38.76 -22.02 16.64
CA VAL A 8 38.07 -20.88 16.02
C VAL A 8 37.50 -19.94 17.09
N LEU A 9 37.37 -18.64 16.77
CA LEU A 9 36.20 -17.76 17.03
C LEU A 9 36.63 -16.29 17.13
N GLY A 10 36.69 -15.57 16.00
CA GLY A 10 37.00 -14.14 15.99
C GLY A 10 36.26 -13.32 14.93
N GLY A 11 35.21 -13.85 14.31
CA GLY A 11 34.58 -13.22 13.12
C GLY A 11 33.08 -12.94 13.20
N LEU A 12 32.41 -13.28 14.30
CA LEU A 12 30.93 -13.21 14.40
C LEU A 12 30.40 -12.14 15.36
N TRP A 13 31.27 -11.27 15.89
CA TRP A 13 30.88 -10.27 16.90
C TRP A 13 31.00 -8.82 16.40
N TRP A 14 30.51 -8.51 15.20
CA TRP A 14 30.46 -7.12 14.73
C TRP A 14 29.17 -6.69 14.00
N LEU A 15 28.18 -7.56 13.78
CA LEU A 15 26.98 -7.19 13.00
C LEU A 15 25.73 -6.76 13.82
N GLN A 16 25.89 -6.38 15.09
CA GLN A 16 24.75 -6.01 15.96
C GLN A 16 24.94 -4.70 16.73
N LYS A 17 25.27 -3.60 16.04
CA LYS A 17 25.06 -2.23 16.57
C LYS A 17 24.68 -1.26 15.45
N SER A 18 23.40 -1.24 15.07
CA SER A 18 22.78 -0.01 14.58
C SER A 18 22.26 0.76 15.79
N GLN A 19 22.86 1.92 16.07
CA GLN A 19 22.43 2.76 17.18
C GLN A 19 21.10 3.45 16.80
N ILE A 20 20.07 3.23 17.62
CA ILE A 20 18.84 4.01 17.61
C ILE A 20 19.15 5.33 18.33
N ILE A 21 18.93 6.46 17.66
CA ILE A 21 18.97 7.79 18.27
C ILE A 21 17.66 7.95 19.05
N THR A 22 17.71 7.93 20.37
CA THR A 22 16.56 8.28 21.23
C THR A 22 16.58 9.79 21.47
N LEU A 23 15.61 10.51 20.93
CA LEU A 23 15.36 11.91 21.30
C LEU A 23 14.49 11.94 22.56
N PRO A 24 14.81 12.74 23.59
CA PRO A 24 13.94 12.89 24.75
C PRO A 24 12.74 13.77 24.36
N PHE A 25 11.57 13.14 24.23
CA PHE A 25 10.31 13.86 24.18
C PHE A 25 9.94 14.27 25.62
N THR A 26 9.87 15.57 25.88
CA THR A 26 9.37 16.09 27.15
C THR A 26 7.86 16.28 27.00
N GLU A 27 7.10 15.46 27.70
CA GLU A 27 5.63 15.50 27.73
C GLU A 27 5.21 16.79 28.46
N LEU A 28 4.57 17.71 27.74
CA LEU A 28 3.93 18.87 28.36
C LEU A 28 2.57 18.40 28.89
N ASP A 29 2.41 18.40 30.21
CA ASP A 29 1.16 18.08 30.89
C ASP A 29 0.05 19.06 30.50
N GLU A 30 -0.82 18.68 29.56
CA GLU A 30 -2.15 19.28 29.41
C GLU A 30 -3.22 18.46 30.16
N PRO A 31 -4.20 19.11 30.81
CA PRO A 31 -5.18 18.43 31.67
C PRO A 31 -6.11 17.52 30.86
N ARG A 32 -5.94 16.21 31.06
CA ARG A 32 -6.69 15.14 30.40
C ARG A 32 -8.19 15.21 30.75
N ALA A 33 -9.03 15.61 29.79
CA ALA A 33 -10.46 15.36 29.88
C ALA A 33 -10.72 13.84 29.91
N LYS A 34 -11.48 13.36 30.90
CA LYS A 34 -11.89 11.95 31.00
C LYS A 34 -12.80 11.58 29.83
N VAL A 35 -12.23 10.97 28.80
CA VAL A 35 -13.00 10.25 27.78
C VAL A 35 -13.25 8.85 28.31
N THR A 36 -14.51 8.56 28.64
CA THR A 36 -14.97 7.21 29.00
C THR A 36 -15.06 6.40 27.71
N PRO A 37 -14.33 5.28 27.56
CA PRO A 37 -14.42 4.47 26.34
C PRO A 37 -15.78 3.76 26.31
N LYS A 38 -16.62 4.13 25.34
CA LYS A 38 -17.84 3.40 25.03
C LYS A 38 -17.44 2.12 24.29
N THR A 39 -17.42 1.00 25.00
CA THR A 39 -17.17 -0.32 24.41
C THR A 39 -18.27 -0.66 23.40
N THR A 40 -18.01 -0.38 22.12
CA THR A 40 -18.79 -0.93 21.02
C THR A 40 -18.09 -2.20 20.59
N ASN A 41 -18.80 -3.32 20.67
CA ASN A 41 -18.31 -4.66 20.34
C ASN A 41 -18.23 -4.80 18.80
N ILE A 42 -17.25 -4.13 18.18
CA ILE A 42 -17.02 -4.19 16.73
C ILE A 42 -15.88 -5.19 16.48
N LYS A 43 -16.12 -6.19 15.63
CA LYS A 43 -15.07 -7.08 15.12
C LYS A 43 -14.04 -6.23 14.35
N PRO A 44 -12.82 -6.00 14.88
CA PRO A 44 -11.86 -5.05 14.30
C PRO A 44 -11.43 -5.43 12.87
N GLN A 45 -11.55 -6.71 12.50
CA GLN A 45 -11.13 -7.24 11.20
C GLN A 45 -12.00 -6.78 10.03
N ILE A 46 -13.27 -6.41 10.26
CA ILE A 46 -14.19 -6.04 9.18
C ILE A 46 -13.93 -4.59 8.71
N ILE A 47 -13.57 -3.69 9.63
CA ILE A 47 -13.35 -2.27 9.31
C ILE A 47 -12.06 -2.05 8.51
N ILE A 48 -10.97 -2.75 8.84
CA ILE A 48 -9.69 -2.57 8.12
C ILE A 48 -9.81 -3.01 6.66
N ALA A 49 -10.56 -4.07 6.37
CA ALA A 49 -10.72 -4.55 5.00
C ALA A 49 -11.38 -3.49 4.11
N GLU A 50 -12.32 -2.71 4.63
CA GLU A 50 -13.05 -1.65 3.90
C GLU A 50 -12.15 -0.51 3.42
N HIS A 51 -11.03 -0.30 4.09
CA HIS A 51 -10.10 0.80 3.87
C HIS A 51 -8.91 0.42 2.98
N LEU A 52 -8.78 -0.86 2.62
CA LEU A 52 -7.66 -1.38 1.84
C LEU A 52 -8.13 -1.75 0.43
N SER A 53 -7.35 -1.38 -0.59
CA SER A 53 -7.63 -1.82 -1.96
C SER A 53 -6.38 -1.95 -2.81
N ALA A 54 -6.26 -3.10 -3.47
CA ALA A 54 -5.32 -3.29 -4.58
C ALA A 54 -6.03 -3.20 -5.95
N GLY A 55 -7.35 -3.00 -5.95
CA GLY A 55 -8.18 -2.96 -7.16
C GLY A 55 -9.55 -3.60 -7.01
N ASP A 56 -9.82 -4.27 -5.89
CA ASP A 56 -11.05 -5.00 -5.59
C ASP A 56 -12.19 -4.09 -5.09
N ARG A 57 -11.89 -2.84 -4.74
CA ARG A 57 -12.89 -1.81 -4.41
C ARG A 57 -12.47 -0.43 -4.87
N THR A 58 -13.43 0.48 -4.97
CA THR A 58 -13.17 1.91 -5.17
C THR A 58 -13.05 2.60 -3.82
N LEU A 59 -11.94 3.29 -3.57
CA LEU A 59 -11.70 4.10 -2.38
C LEU A 59 -12.05 5.58 -2.65
N ILE A 60 -11.81 6.09 -3.86
CA ILE A 60 -12.14 7.49 -4.22
C ILE A 60 -13.41 7.53 -5.06
N SER A 61 -14.56 7.68 -4.39
CA SER A 61 -15.89 7.60 -5.01
C SER A 61 -16.18 8.69 -6.05
N THR A 62 -15.53 9.86 -5.95
CA THR A 62 -15.76 11.02 -6.85
C THR A 62 -15.25 10.82 -8.29
N GLU A 63 -14.47 9.75 -8.54
CA GLU A 63 -13.77 9.53 -9.81
C GLU A 63 -14.34 8.34 -10.62
N GLY A 64 -15.45 7.74 -10.18
CA GLY A 64 -15.94 6.47 -10.72
C GLY A 64 -16.58 6.54 -12.11
N THR A 65 -15.84 6.20 -13.18
CA THR A 65 -16.44 5.86 -14.49
C THR A 65 -17.21 4.53 -14.41
N PRO A 66 -18.22 4.27 -15.27
CA PRO A 66 -18.84 2.95 -15.36
C PRO A 66 -17.84 1.83 -15.65
N ALA A 67 -16.82 2.12 -16.46
CA ALA A 67 -15.74 1.19 -16.77
C ALA A 67 -14.90 0.84 -15.54
N LYS A 68 -14.53 1.83 -14.70
CA LYS A 68 -13.84 1.59 -13.42
C LYS A 68 -14.65 0.71 -12.48
N LYS A 69 -15.95 1.00 -12.33
CA LYS A 69 -16.86 0.20 -11.49
C LYS A 69 -16.94 -1.26 -11.97
N ALA A 70 -16.99 -1.47 -13.28
CA ALA A 70 -16.98 -2.82 -13.86
C ALA A 70 -15.61 -3.50 -13.69
N ALA A 71 -14.52 -2.73 -13.81
CA ALA A 71 -13.17 -3.26 -13.64
C ALA A 71 -12.90 -3.74 -12.22
N VAL A 72 -13.32 -2.97 -11.22
CA VAL A 72 -13.21 -3.32 -9.80
C VAL A 72 -13.93 -4.64 -9.52
N LYS A 73 -15.13 -4.84 -10.06
CA LYS A 73 -15.86 -6.11 -9.95
C LYS A 73 -15.09 -7.26 -10.61
N ALA A 74 -14.53 -7.04 -11.79
CA ALA A 74 -13.73 -8.05 -12.49
C ALA A 74 -12.43 -8.37 -11.74
N PHE A 75 -11.80 -7.37 -11.11
CA PHE A 75 -10.60 -7.53 -10.30
C PHE A 75 -10.92 -8.38 -9.05
N ALA A 76 -11.99 -8.03 -8.34
CA ALA A 76 -12.48 -8.77 -7.17
C ALA A 76 -12.83 -10.23 -7.50
N SER A 77 -13.28 -10.52 -8.72
CA SER A 77 -13.55 -11.88 -9.19
C SER A 77 -12.31 -12.60 -9.75
N GLY A 78 -11.11 -12.04 -9.61
CA GLY A 78 -9.85 -12.61 -10.13
C GLY A 78 -9.71 -12.55 -11.67
N ASN A 79 -10.60 -11.86 -12.38
CA ASN A 79 -10.52 -11.69 -13.82
C ASN A 79 -9.68 -10.46 -14.17
N TYR A 80 -8.36 -10.57 -13.91
CA TYR A 80 -7.42 -9.47 -14.05
C TYR A 80 -7.27 -8.97 -15.50
N GLY A 81 -7.37 -9.85 -16.50
CA GLY A 81 -7.34 -9.46 -17.91
C GLY A 81 -8.52 -8.54 -18.27
N LYS A 82 -9.74 -8.91 -17.87
CA LYS A 82 -10.94 -8.07 -18.05
C LYS A 82 -10.84 -6.78 -17.25
N ALA A 83 -10.33 -6.84 -16.02
CA ALA A 83 -10.12 -5.66 -15.19
C ALA A 83 -9.17 -4.67 -15.88
N ALA A 84 -8.03 -5.15 -16.41
CA ALA A 84 -7.07 -4.31 -17.13
C ALA A 84 -7.70 -3.61 -18.35
N SER A 85 -8.42 -4.34 -19.21
CA SER A 85 -9.09 -3.74 -20.38
C SER A 85 -10.13 -2.68 -19.99
N LEU A 86 -10.89 -2.92 -18.92
CA LEU A 86 -11.88 -1.96 -18.43
C LEU A 86 -11.23 -0.73 -17.78
N LEU A 87 -10.09 -0.88 -17.11
CA LEU A 87 -9.33 0.24 -16.55
C LEU A 87 -8.67 1.08 -17.65
N GLU A 88 -8.18 0.46 -18.72
CA GLU A 88 -7.71 1.18 -19.91
C GLU A 88 -8.85 2.01 -20.54
N ALA A 89 -10.06 1.44 -20.65
CA ALA A 89 -11.23 2.19 -21.10
C ALA A 89 -11.59 3.35 -20.15
N SER A 90 -11.52 3.11 -18.83
CA SER A 90 -11.71 4.16 -17.83
C SER A 90 -10.71 5.30 -17.99
N LEU A 91 -9.43 5.00 -18.14
CA LEU A 91 -8.36 5.98 -18.28
C LEU A 91 -8.39 6.70 -19.63
N LYS A 92 -8.90 6.07 -20.70
CA LYS A 92 -9.19 6.78 -21.96
C LYS A 92 -10.25 7.86 -21.77
N ALA A 93 -11.30 7.58 -21.00
CA ALA A 93 -12.36 8.54 -20.70
C ALA A 93 -11.93 9.59 -19.65
N LYS A 94 -11.14 9.18 -18.66
CA LYS A 94 -10.66 10.03 -17.57
C LYS A 94 -9.18 9.75 -17.28
N LYS A 95 -8.30 10.42 -18.02
CA LYS A 95 -6.85 10.19 -17.96
C LYS A 95 -6.22 10.44 -16.59
N ASN A 96 -6.78 11.35 -15.81
CA ASN A 96 -6.19 11.84 -14.56
C ASN A 96 -6.74 11.15 -13.30
N ASP A 97 -7.13 9.86 -13.40
CA ASP A 97 -7.55 9.03 -12.25
C ASP A 97 -6.37 8.18 -11.75
N PRO A 98 -5.65 8.61 -10.69
CA PRO A 98 -4.47 7.91 -10.21
C PRO A 98 -4.79 6.56 -9.55
N GLU A 99 -5.97 6.42 -8.93
CA GLU A 99 -6.42 5.14 -8.36
C GLU A 99 -6.65 4.10 -9.47
N ALA A 100 -7.29 4.51 -10.58
CA ALA A 100 -7.47 3.61 -11.74
C ALA A 100 -6.14 3.21 -12.38
N LEU A 101 -5.14 4.10 -12.42
CA LEU A 101 -3.81 3.77 -12.95
C LEU A 101 -3.08 2.73 -12.07
N ILE A 102 -3.14 2.87 -10.75
CA ILE A 102 -2.61 1.87 -9.82
C ILE A 102 -3.30 0.52 -10.01
N TYR A 103 -4.63 0.50 -10.09
CA TYR A 103 -5.38 -0.74 -10.31
C TYR A 103 -5.06 -1.38 -11.65
N LEU A 104 -4.83 -0.59 -12.70
CA LEU A 104 -4.44 -1.10 -14.02
C LEU A 104 -3.08 -1.80 -13.93
N ASN A 105 -2.12 -1.17 -13.27
CA ASN A 105 -0.79 -1.75 -13.07
C ASN A 105 -0.84 -3.04 -12.25
N ASN A 106 -1.64 -3.06 -11.18
CA ASN A 106 -1.86 -4.28 -10.40
C ASN A 106 -2.54 -5.38 -11.22
N ALA A 107 -3.53 -5.03 -12.03
CA ALA A 107 -4.28 -5.98 -12.86
C ALA A 107 -3.39 -6.60 -13.96
N ARG A 108 -2.51 -5.81 -14.57
CA ARG A 108 -1.53 -6.31 -15.55
C ARG A 108 -0.58 -7.36 -14.95
N ILE A 109 -0.26 -7.24 -13.67
CA ILE A 109 0.55 -8.24 -12.94
C ILE A 109 -0.30 -9.47 -12.60
N GLY A 110 -1.56 -9.28 -12.22
CA GLY A 110 -2.49 -10.36 -11.89
C GLY A 110 -1.99 -11.22 -10.74
N THR A 111 -1.95 -12.54 -10.92
CA THR A 111 -1.45 -13.49 -9.90
C THR A 111 0.07 -13.71 -9.95
N SER A 112 0.78 -13.03 -10.84
CA SER A 112 2.23 -13.20 -11.00
C SER A 112 3.02 -12.77 -9.76
N LYS A 113 4.21 -13.36 -9.58
CA LYS A 113 5.15 -12.98 -8.54
C LYS A 113 5.41 -11.47 -8.59
N SER A 114 5.31 -10.80 -7.45
CA SER A 114 5.43 -9.35 -7.33
C SER A 114 5.88 -8.94 -5.93
N TYR A 115 6.53 -7.78 -5.83
CA TYR A 115 6.61 -7.06 -4.55
C TYR A 115 5.33 -6.23 -4.36
N THR A 116 4.92 -6.04 -3.11
CA THR A 116 3.80 -5.16 -2.79
C THR A 116 4.25 -4.14 -1.76
N ILE A 117 4.03 -2.87 -2.06
CA ILE A 117 4.13 -1.78 -1.10
C ILE A 117 2.73 -1.30 -0.75
N ALA A 118 2.54 -0.77 0.46
CA ALA A 118 1.32 -0.11 0.85
C ALA A 118 1.56 1.40 0.95
N ILE A 119 0.60 2.20 0.52
CA ILE A 119 0.55 3.64 0.79
C ILE A 119 -0.64 3.93 1.70
N SER A 120 -0.39 4.65 2.80
CA SER A 120 -1.43 5.23 3.66
C SER A 120 -1.75 6.64 3.17
N ILE A 121 -3.03 6.95 2.99
CA ILE A 121 -3.51 8.27 2.55
C ILE A 121 -4.81 8.69 3.24
N PRO A 122 -4.97 10.00 3.53
CA PRO A 122 -6.15 10.54 4.21
C PRO A 122 -7.28 10.86 3.22
N ILE A 123 -7.92 9.84 2.62
CA ILE A 123 -8.94 10.04 1.59
C ILE A 123 -10.17 10.77 2.15
N GLY A 124 -10.58 10.47 3.39
CA GLY A 124 -11.77 11.03 4.02
C GLY A 124 -11.69 12.53 4.33
N VAL A 125 -10.50 13.07 4.51
CA VAL A 125 -10.30 14.46 4.99
C VAL A 125 -9.72 15.36 3.90
N GLU A 126 -8.76 14.86 3.11
CA GLU A 126 -8.01 15.66 2.14
C GLU A 126 -7.88 14.93 0.78
N VAL A 127 -9.02 14.65 0.15
CA VAL A 127 -9.10 13.87 -1.09
C VAL A 127 -8.21 14.40 -2.23
N ASN A 128 -7.99 15.72 -2.29
CA ASN A 128 -7.11 16.31 -3.31
C ASN A 128 -5.63 16.03 -3.01
N ALA A 129 -5.20 16.17 -1.76
CA ALA A 129 -3.84 15.80 -1.36
C ALA A 129 -3.59 14.30 -1.57
N ALA A 130 -4.55 13.46 -1.16
CA ALA A 130 -4.53 12.02 -1.40
C ALA A 130 -4.37 11.69 -2.90
N LYS A 131 -5.09 12.39 -3.79
CA LYS A 131 -4.94 12.22 -5.25
C LYS A 131 -3.53 12.57 -5.74
N GLU A 132 -2.93 13.66 -5.27
CA GLU A 132 -1.55 14.01 -5.67
C GLU A 132 -0.52 12.98 -5.19
N MET A 133 -0.68 12.47 -3.96
CA MET A 133 0.16 11.38 -3.46
C MET A 133 0.00 10.12 -4.33
N LEU A 134 -1.24 9.75 -4.67
CA LEU A 134 -1.49 8.62 -5.57
C LEU A 134 -0.95 8.86 -6.98
N ARG A 135 -0.95 10.10 -7.51
CA ARG A 135 -0.34 10.40 -8.82
C ARG A 135 1.16 10.08 -8.81
N GLY A 136 1.87 10.53 -7.78
CA GLY A 136 3.29 10.24 -7.61
C GLY A 136 3.56 8.73 -7.52
N VAL A 137 2.78 8.01 -6.71
CA VAL A 137 2.90 6.54 -6.58
C VAL A 137 2.58 5.82 -7.88
N ALA A 138 1.49 6.18 -8.55
CA ALA A 138 1.07 5.57 -9.80
C ALA A 138 2.12 5.75 -10.90
N GLN A 139 2.72 6.95 -10.98
CA GLN A 139 3.81 7.25 -11.91
C GLN A 139 5.04 6.39 -11.59
N ALA A 140 5.51 6.38 -10.34
CA ALA A 140 6.68 5.59 -9.95
C ALA A 140 6.47 4.09 -10.19
N GLN A 141 5.29 3.56 -9.87
CA GLN A 141 4.93 2.17 -10.15
C GLN A 141 4.98 1.87 -11.66
N GLN A 142 4.40 2.75 -12.48
CA GLN A 142 4.40 2.61 -13.93
C GLN A 142 5.82 2.60 -14.50
N GLU A 143 6.68 3.53 -14.06
CA GLU A 143 8.08 3.62 -14.50
C GLU A 143 8.86 2.36 -14.11
N ILE A 144 8.79 1.94 -12.84
CA ILE A 144 9.46 0.73 -12.34
C ILE A 144 9.02 -0.51 -13.15
N ASN A 145 7.71 -0.68 -13.36
CA ASN A 145 7.19 -1.85 -14.09
C ASN A 145 7.52 -1.80 -15.58
N ALA A 146 7.56 -0.62 -16.20
CA ALA A 146 7.94 -0.46 -17.60
C ALA A 146 9.42 -0.80 -17.85
N THR A 147 10.29 -0.62 -16.85
CA THR A 147 11.71 -1.01 -16.92
C THR A 147 11.98 -2.45 -16.44
N GLY A 148 10.95 -3.28 -16.30
CA GLY A 148 11.07 -4.69 -15.91
C GLY A 148 10.96 -4.98 -14.42
N GLY A 149 10.68 -3.97 -13.58
CA GLY A 149 10.52 -4.11 -12.14
C GLY A 149 11.84 -4.11 -11.36
N ILE A 150 11.77 -4.49 -10.08
CA ILE A 150 12.91 -4.54 -9.16
C ILE A 150 13.54 -5.93 -9.26
N LYS A 151 14.72 -6.05 -9.85
CA LYS A 151 15.39 -7.35 -10.13
C LYS A 151 14.46 -8.31 -10.90
N ASN A 152 13.82 -7.81 -11.96
CA ASN A 152 12.85 -8.55 -12.79
C ASN A 152 11.57 -8.99 -12.06
N ILE A 153 11.24 -8.36 -10.92
CA ILE A 153 10.00 -8.62 -10.17
C ILE A 153 9.17 -7.34 -10.18
N PRO A 154 7.95 -7.36 -10.74
CA PRO A 154 7.10 -6.17 -10.83
C PRO A 154 6.58 -5.73 -9.45
N LEU A 155 6.20 -4.46 -9.37
CA LEU A 155 5.70 -3.80 -8.18
C LEU A 155 4.18 -3.62 -8.23
N LYS A 156 3.49 -4.13 -7.22
CA LYS A 156 2.10 -3.82 -6.88
C LYS A 156 2.03 -2.76 -5.80
N VAL A 157 0.92 -2.04 -5.80
CA VAL A 157 0.60 -1.02 -4.78
C VAL A 157 -0.72 -1.37 -4.12
N LEU A 158 -0.71 -1.49 -2.80
CA LEU A 158 -1.91 -1.54 -1.96
C LEU A 158 -2.20 -0.12 -1.46
N ILE A 159 -3.42 0.35 -1.63
CA ILE A 159 -3.86 1.63 -1.08
C ILE A 159 -4.54 1.37 0.26
N ALA A 160 -4.16 2.12 1.28
CA ALA A 160 -4.78 2.15 2.58
C ALA A 160 -5.35 3.55 2.85
N ASN A 161 -6.65 3.63 3.05
CA ASN A 161 -7.31 4.84 3.50
C ASN A 161 -7.24 4.90 5.03
N ASP A 162 -6.42 5.80 5.58
CA ASP A 162 -6.35 5.98 7.04
C ASP A 162 -7.43 6.94 7.56
N ASP A 163 -8.17 7.64 6.70
CA ASP A 163 -9.12 8.69 7.08
C ASP A 163 -8.55 9.74 8.06
N ASN A 164 -7.22 9.80 8.20
CA ASN A 164 -6.48 10.53 9.24
C ASN A 164 -6.91 10.22 10.69
N ASP A 165 -7.21 8.94 11.01
CA ASP A 165 -7.62 8.44 12.34
C ASP A 165 -6.81 7.20 12.79
#